data_AF-A0A356Z6G2-F1
#
_entry.id   AF-A0A356Z6G2-F1
#
_cell.length_a   1.000
_cell.length_b   1.000
_cell.length_c   1.000
_cell.angle_alpha   90.00
_cell.angle_beta   90.00
_cell.angle_gamma   90.00
#
_symmetry.space_group_name_H-M   'P 1'
#
loop_
_entity.id
_entity.type
_entity.pdbx_description
1 polymer ?
#
loop_
_entity_poly.entity_id
_entity_poly.type
_entity_poly.pdbx_seq_one_letter_code
_entity_poly.pdbx_strand_id
1 'polypeptide(L)' 'ARRSTCLRRQVGAVLVKEERIIATGYNGAPRGLHHCLDMGCLRQEQGIPSGQRYELCRGV' A
#
# COMPACT_ATOMS: atom_id res chain seq x y z
N ALA A 1 -10.41 3.93 -1.33
CA ALA A 1 -9.02 3.49 -1.58
C ALA A 1 -8.60 3.54 -3.07
N ARG A 2 -9.30 4.26 -3.96
CA ARG A 2 -9.03 4.24 -5.41
C ARG A 2 -7.63 4.75 -5.83
N ARG A 3 -6.92 5.43 -4.92
CA ARG A 3 -5.55 5.94 -5.13
C ARG A 3 -4.46 4.97 -4.67
N SER A 4 -4.81 3.80 -4.13
CA SER A 4 -3.82 2.81 -3.72
C SER A 4 -3.04 2.31 -4.93
N THR A 5 -1.72 2.21 -4.78
CA THR A 5 -0.82 1.77 -5.84
C THR A 5 -0.34 0.34 -5.66
N CYS A 6 -0.98 -0.43 -4.78
CA CYS A 6 -0.67 -1.84 -4.55
C CYS A 6 -1.54 -2.76 -5.41
N LEU A 7 -0.90 -3.65 -6.18
CA LEU A 7 -1.61 -4.62 -7.04
C LEU A 7 -2.41 -5.67 -6.26
N ARG A 8 -2.02 -5.98 -5.02
CA ARG A 8 -2.62 -7.07 -4.24
C ARG A 8 -3.84 -6.65 -3.42
N ARG A 9 -3.84 -5.42 -2.91
CA ARG A 9 -4.85 -4.92 -1.96
C ARG A 9 -5.02 -3.42 -2.07
N GLN A 10 -6.27 -2.96 -2.09
CA GLN A 10 -6.64 -1.56 -2.21
C GLN A 10 -7.12 -1.04 -0.85
N VAL A 11 -6.20 -0.56 -0.02
CA VAL A 11 -6.47 -0.11 1.36
C VAL A 11 -6.47 1.41 1.44
N GLY A 12 -7.42 1.96 2.20
CA GLY A 12 -7.47 3.37 2.53
C GLY A 12 -7.80 3.58 4.01
N ALA A 13 -7.28 4.65 4.58
CA ALA A 13 -7.53 5.05 5.95
C ALA A 13 -7.94 6.53 5.99
N VAL A 14 -8.81 6.87 6.94
CA VAL A 14 -9.27 8.24 7.20
C VAL A 14 -9.13 8.48 8.69
N LEU A 15 -8.47 9.58 9.05
CA LEU A 15 -8.33 10.01 10.44
C LEU A 15 -9.30 11.16 10.70
N VAL A 16 -10.17 10.97 11.70
CA VAL A 16 -11.23 11.92 12.06
C VAL A 16 -10.99 12.43 13.48
N LYS A 17 -11.15 13.73 13.68
CA LYS A 17 -11.16 14.39 14.99
C LYS A 17 -12.29 15.41 15.02
N GLU A 18 -13.10 15.39 16.08
CA GLU A 18 -14.25 16.30 16.25
C GLU A 18 -15.14 16.32 15.00
N GLU A 19 -15.48 15.13 14.50
CA GLU A 19 -16.32 14.91 13.31
C GLU A 19 -15.73 15.49 12.00
N ARG A 20 -14.48 15.94 12.01
CA ARG A 20 -13.77 16.46 10.83
C ARG A 20 -12.65 15.54 10.39
N ILE A 21 -12.49 15.38 9.08
CA ILE A 21 -11.37 14.65 8.49
C ILE A 21 -10.11 15.49 8.63
N ILE A 22 -9.10 14.97 9.33
CA ILE A 22 -7.80 15.66 9.52
C ILE A 22 -6.68 15.04 8.69
N ALA A 23 -6.79 13.77 8.32
CA ALA A 23 -5.86 13.13 7.41
C ALA A 23 -6.50 11.97 6.65
N THR A 24 -5.92 11.63 5.51
CA THR A 24 -6.26 10.43 4.74
C THR A 24 -4.97 9.72 4.33
N GLY A 25 -5.06 8.42 4.09
CA GLY A 25 -3.95 7.61 3.64
C GLY A 25 -4.40 6.43 2.81
N TYR A 26 -3.47 5.86 2.05
CA TYR A 26 -3.65 4.62 1.32
C TYR A 26 -2.32 3.87 1.27
N ASN A 27 -2.37 2.56 1.00
CA ASN A 27 -1.15 1.77 0.89
C ASN A 27 -0.45 1.99 -0.45
N GLY A 28 0.87 2.20 -0.41
CA GLY A 28 1.73 2.42 -1.57
C GLY A 28 3.20 2.41 -1.17
N ALA A 29 4.11 2.54 -2.14
CA ALA A 29 5.54 2.68 -1.87
C ALA A 29 5.85 4.07 -1.23
N PRO A 30 6.90 4.18 -0.40
CA PRO A 30 7.39 5.45 0.12
C PRO A 30 7.72 6.44 -0.98
N ARG A 31 7.80 7.72 -0.60
CA ARG A 31 8.18 8.80 -1.51
C ARG A 31 9.56 8.53 -2.12
N GLY A 32 9.67 8.70 -3.45
CA GLY A 32 10.92 8.54 -4.19
C GLY A 32 11.17 7.12 -4.71
N LEU A 33 10.30 6.16 -4.39
CA LEU A 33 10.35 4.80 -4.93
C LEU A 33 9.22 4.60 -5.95
N HIS A 34 9.50 3.78 -6.97
CA HIS A 34 8.49 3.38 -7.94
C HIS A 34 7.36 2.57 -7.29
N HIS A 35 6.14 2.80 -7.76
CA HIS A 35 4.98 2.10 -7.25
C HIS A 35 4.83 0.71 -7.86
N CYS A 36 4.05 -0.16 -7.21
CA CYS A 36 3.80 -1.51 -7.74
C CYS A 36 3.01 -1.46 -9.06
N LEU A 37 2.27 -0.39 -9.34
CA LEU A 37 1.61 -0.19 -10.63
C LEU A 37 2.62 0.00 -11.77
N ASP A 38 3.81 0.55 -11.49
CA ASP A 38 4.81 0.86 -12.50
C ASP A 38 5.74 -0.32 -12.79
N MET A 39 6.12 -1.08 -11.75
CA MET A 39 7.17 -2.12 -11.84
C MET A 39 6.71 -3.52 -11.43
N GLY A 40 5.42 -3.72 -11.16
CA GLY A 40 4.92 -5.00 -10.67
C GLY A 40 5.17 -5.23 -9.17
N CYS A 41 4.89 -6.45 -8.70
CA CYS A 41 4.92 -6.79 -7.28
C CYS A 41 5.57 -8.15 -7.07
N LEU A 42 6.81 -8.15 -6.57
CA LEU A 42 7.57 -9.35 -6.26
C LEU A 42 6.82 -10.34 -5.36
N ARG A 43 6.03 -9.82 -4.41
CA ARG A 43 5.22 -10.66 -3.52
C ARG A 43 4.08 -11.38 -4.24
N GLN A 44 3.52 -10.77 -5.28
CA GLN A 44 2.50 -11.39 -6.12
C GLN A 44 3.13 -12.41 -7.07
N GLU A 45 4.23 -12.04 -7.72
CA GLU A 45 4.99 -12.90 -8.63
C GLU A 45 5.48 -14.19 -7.96
N GLN A 46 5.97 -14.09 -6.72
CA GLN A 46 6.44 -15.26 -5.96
C GLN A 46 5.34 -15.93 -5.11
N GLY A 47 4.07 -15.56 -5.28
CA GLY A 47 2.95 -16.20 -4.56
C GLY A 47 3.03 -16.10 -3.03
N ILE A 48 3.63 -15.03 -2.47
CA ILE A 48 3.90 -14.93 -1.03
C ILE A 48 2.58 -14.69 -0.26
N PRO A 49 2.23 -15.57 0.72
CA PRO A 49 1.04 -15.40 1.53
C PRO A 49 1.01 -14.10 2.35
N SER A 50 -0.16 -13.77 2.89
CA SER A 50 -0.29 -12.68 3.86
C SER A 50 0.46 -13.02 5.15
N GLY A 51 1.02 -12.03 5.83
CA GLY A 51 1.71 -12.26 7.11
C GLY A 51 3.14 -12.80 7.01
N GLN A 52 3.62 -13.14 5.81
CA GLN A 52 4.97 -13.68 5.59
C GLN A 52 5.85 -12.72 4.78
N ARG A 53 7.18 -12.84 4.91
CA ARG A 53 8.21 -12.18 4.09
C ARG A 53 7.99 -10.67 3.87
N TYR A 54 7.78 -9.91 4.95
CA TYR A 54 7.50 -8.46 4.89
C TYR A 54 8.65 -7.65 4.30
N GLU A 55 9.88 -8.10 4.50
CA GLU A 55 11.10 -7.52 3.93
C GLU A 55 11.09 -7.39 2.40
N LEU A 56 10.21 -8.13 1.70
CA LEU A 56 10.02 -8.04 0.25
C LEU A 56 8.92 -7.08 -0.19
N CYS A 57 8.16 -6.50 0.74
CA CYS A 57 7.16 -5.50 0.41
C CYS A 57 7.85 -4.13 0.29
N ARG A 58 7.52 -3.37 -0.76
CA ARG A 58 8.05 -2.01 -0.93
C ARG A 58 7.32 -0.96 -0.10
N GLY A 59 6.18 -1.32 0.49
CA GLY A 59 5.37 -0.43 1.33
C GLY A 59 5.64 -0.57 2.82
N VAL A 60 6.76 -1.20 3.21
CA VAL A 60 7.25 -1.24 4.60
C VAL A 60 8.35 -0.21 4.77
#